data_AF-A0A3D6BNH8-F1
#
_entry.id   AF-A0A3D6BNH8-F1
#
_cell.length_a   1.000
_cell.length_b   1.000
_cell.length_c   1.000
_cell.angle_alpha   90.00
_cell.angle_beta   90.00
_cell.angle_gamma   90.00
#
_symmetry.space_group_name_H-M   'P 1'
#
loop_
_entity.id
_entity.type
_entity.pdbx_description
1 polymer ?
#
loop_
_entity_poly.entity_id
_entity_poly.type
_entity_poly.pdbx_seq_one_letter_code
_entity_poly.pdbx_strand_id
1 'polypeptide(L)'
;IGRYYMDAKKYQFVNNVVLTHPDYKINTKHLDFYSESGYAYLYGPSTIVTDDSKTYCEKGFYDTENKQGYGVKKTKIEYDNRVFEGDSMYFDNTRSFASATNNITVTDTINKSIIKGHYAEVYKDKDSVFITKRALAISVQQNDSIYVHADTLMVTGKPDKRITRAFRNTKMYKSDMSGKADSIHIDHQTGLTQLINLSRLSPKDAFAVKRRPIIWNLGNQMTGDTIHIKSNPKTEKLDSLIVFYDAFLISKDTISEDSYNQISGKRLVGLFDEKNNLRQVDIIKNAESIFFARNDEQELFGIDKAKSGSISIFFADGDIEQYNRYNQIDAKTYPESEFPKNARKLRGFDWREDERPKSVEDLFSDDPPLNLPVIKGLEDYVPQEEFFDESMIGRIEKAEKAEQPKASKDVKNKQKNNKKKRSKASRHLPQRILDSMQQKKEKPKPLMEASEN
;
A
#
# COMPACT_ATOMS: atom_id res chain seq x y z
N ILE A 1 6.73 -19.11 32.51
CA ILE A 1 5.89 -19.87 33.48
C ILE A 1 4.72 -20.48 32.72
N GLY A 2 4.42 -21.76 32.91
CA GLY A 2 3.26 -22.43 32.33
C GLY A 2 2.21 -22.77 33.40
N ARG A 3 0.92 -22.58 33.09
CA ARG A 3 -0.22 -22.95 33.93
C ARG A 3 -1.23 -23.73 33.09
N TYR A 4 -1.88 -24.72 33.68
CA TYR A 4 -3.00 -25.42 33.05
C TYR A 4 -4.27 -25.21 33.90
N TYR A 5 -5.32 -24.70 33.26
CA TYR A 5 -6.62 -24.46 33.88
C TYR A 5 -7.56 -25.60 33.48
N MET A 6 -7.84 -26.49 34.43
CA MET A 6 -8.59 -27.73 34.15
C MET A 6 -10.03 -27.49 33.71
N ASP A 7 -10.71 -26.51 34.30
CA ASP A 7 -12.12 -26.21 33.98
C ASP A 7 -12.25 -25.60 32.58
N ALA A 8 -11.33 -24.69 32.24
CA ALA A 8 -11.30 -24.01 30.95
C ALA A 8 -10.55 -24.79 29.85
N LYS A 9 -10.01 -25.98 30.16
CA LYS A 9 -9.12 -26.77 29.27
C LYS A 9 -8.05 -25.92 28.60
N LYS A 10 -7.43 -25.01 29.36
CA LYS A 10 -6.56 -23.95 28.85
C LYS A 10 -5.14 -24.10 29.35
N TYR A 11 -4.18 -24.16 28.44
CA TYR A 11 -2.77 -23.96 28.69
C TYR A 11 -2.44 -22.47 28.57
N GLN A 12 -1.79 -21.91 29.58
CA GLN A 12 -1.30 -20.54 29.57
C GLN A 12 0.20 -20.54 29.76
N PHE A 13 0.91 -19.81 28.90
CA PHE A 13 2.34 -19.59 28.99
C PHE A 13 2.63 -18.10 28.98
N VAL A 14 3.40 -17.64 29.96
CA VAL A 14 3.79 -16.23 30.13
C VAL A 14 5.30 -16.08 30.33
N ASN A 15 5.82 -14.89 30.01
CA ASN A 15 7.23 -14.48 30.08
C ASN A 15 8.12 -15.17 29.03
N ASN A 16 8.11 -14.65 27.80
CA ASN A 16 8.96 -15.07 26.67
C ASN A 16 8.83 -16.57 26.36
N VAL A 17 7.71 -16.91 25.74
CA VAL A 17 7.33 -18.25 25.33
C VAL A 17 7.92 -18.56 23.96
N VAL A 18 8.55 -19.73 23.85
CA VAL A 18 8.96 -20.31 22.57
C VAL A 18 8.23 -21.64 22.42
N LEU A 19 7.31 -21.71 21.47
CA LEU A 19 6.63 -22.93 21.05
C LEU A 19 7.33 -23.46 19.80
N THR A 20 7.79 -24.71 19.87
CA THR A 20 8.44 -25.39 18.75
C THR A 20 7.59 -26.58 18.32
N HIS A 21 7.15 -26.56 17.07
CA HIS A 21 6.50 -27.66 16.37
C HIS A 21 7.36 -28.01 15.13
N PRO A 22 7.32 -29.25 14.59
CA PRO A 22 8.05 -29.59 13.36
C PRO A 22 7.82 -28.60 12.21
N ASP A 23 6.59 -28.13 12.03
CA ASP A 23 6.21 -27.27 10.89
C ASP A 23 6.28 -25.75 11.19
N TYR A 24 6.41 -25.36 12.46
CA TYR A 24 6.40 -23.95 12.84
C TYR A 24 7.03 -23.65 14.20
N LYS A 25 7.52 -22.43 14.36
CA LYS A 25 8.05 -21.88 15.60
C LYS A 25 7.37 -20.56 15.95
N ILE A 26 6.83 -20.46 17.16
CA ILE A 26 6.19 -19.24 17.67
C ILE A 26 7.03 -18.69 18.82
N ASN A 27 7.44 -17.44 18.70
CA ASN A 27 8.04 -16.66 19.79
C ASN A 27 7.03 -15.59 20.21
N THR A 28 6.58 -15.60 21.47
CA THR A 28 5.58 -14.65 21.96
C THR A 28 5.81 -14.31 23.43
N LYS A 29 5.28 -13.18 23.89
CA LYS A 29 5.31 -12.84 25.33
C LYS A 29 4.33 -13.69 26.14
N HIS A 30 3.18 -14.00 25.55
CA HIS A 30 2.06 -14.68 26.20
C HIS A 30 1.29 -15.50 25.18
N LEU A 31 1.11 -16.79 25.48
CA LEU A 31 0.27 -17.72 24.71
C LEU A 31 -0.81 -18.33 25.61
N ASP A 32 -2.07 -18.18 25.23
CA ASP A 32 -3.19 -18.98 25.76
C ASP A 32 -3.62 -19.97 24.67
N PHE A 33 -3.66 -21.26 25.00
CA PHE A 33 -4.07 -22.34 24.10
C PHE A 33 -5.17 -23.20 24.73
N TYR A 34 -6.33 -23.28 24.09
CA TYR A 34 -7.48 -24.06 24.53
C TYR A 34 -7.46 -25.40 23.81
N SER A 35 -7.21 -26.48 24.54
CA SER A 35 -6.94 -27.79 23.93
C SER A 35 -8.16 -28.49 23.37
N GLU A 36 -9.37 -28.14 23.83
CA GLU A 36 -10.61 -28.73 23.37
C GLU A 36 -11.11 -28.09 22.06
N SER A 37 -11.01 -26.76 21.95
CA SER A 37 -11.44 -26.03 20.75
C SER A 37 -10.32 -25.78 19.73
N GLY A 38 -9.06 -26.05 20.10
CA GLY A 38 -7.90 -25.73 19.26
C GLY A 38 -7.61 -24.22 19.13
N TYR A 39 -8.14 -23.38 20.01
CA TYR A 39 -7.97 -21.92 19.91
C TYR A 39 -6.64 -21.47 20.53
N ALA A 40 -5.85 -20.74 19.75
CA ALA A 40 -4.59 -20.13 20.18
C ALA A 40 -4.71 -18.61 20.17
N TYR A 41 -4.33 -17.99 21.28
CA TYR A 41 -4.32 -16.54 21.47
C TYR A 41 -2.92 -16.07 21.84
N LEU A 42 -2.42 -15.09 21.08
CA LEU A 42 -1.13 -14.45 21.27
C LEU A 42 -1.36 -13.04 21.80
N TYR A 43 -0.69 -12.71 22.90
CA TYR A 43 -0.75 -11.37 23.49
C TYR A 43 0.67 -10.76 23.57
N GLY A 44 0.80 -9.55 23.03
CA GLY A 44 2.07 -8.85 22.91
C GLY A 44 2.87 -9.22 21.65
N PRO A 45 4.01 -8.56 21.42
CA PRO A 45 4.86 -8.81 20.26
C PRO A 45 5.16 -10.29 20.07
N SER A 46 4.75 -10.80 18.92
CA SER A 46 4.78 -12.21 18.58
C SER A 46 5.30 -12.41 17.16
N THR A 47 6.18 -13.39 16.99
CA THR A 47 6.73 -13.79 15.70
C THR A 47 6.47 -15.26 15.47
N ILE A 48 5.78 -15.58 14.39
CA ILE A 48 5.49 -16.93 13.90
C ILE A 48 6.40 -17.19 12.69
N VAL A 49 7.13 -18.29 12.70
CA VAL A 49 8.01 -18.71 11.61
C VAL A 49 7.56 -20.08 11.14
N THR A 50 7.33 -20.23 9.85
CA THR A 50 7.08 -21.48 9.14
C THR A 50 8.18 -21.69 8.11
N ASP A 51 8.17 -22.81 7.40
CA ASP A 51 9.14 -23.05 6.31
C ASP A 51 8.99 -22.00 5.18
N ASP A 52 7.77 -21.52 4.93
CA ASP A 52 7.47 -20.63 3.80
C ASP A 52 7.36 -19.14 4.17
N SER A 53 7.15 -18.83 5.46
CA SER A 53 6.77 -17.48 5.86
C SER A 53 7.17 -17.09 7.27
N LYS A 54 7.32 -15.78 7.48
CA LYS A 54 7.55 -15.16 8.77
C LYS A 54 6.51 -14.07 9.03
N THR A 55 5.73 -14.25 10.08
CA THR A 55 4.66 -13.33 10.47
C THR A 55 4.97 -12.67 11.81
N TYR A 56 4.76 -11.37 11.90
CA TYR A 56 4.80 -10.59 13.12
C TYR A 56 3.44 -9.96 13.40
N CYS A 57 3.02 -9.94 14.67
CA CYS A 57 1.85 -9.19 15.15
C CYS A 57 1.99 -8.86 16.64
N GLU A 58 1.25 -7.88 17.16
CA GLU A 58 1.21 -7.60 18.60
C GLU A 58 0.04 -8.30 19.33
N LYS A 59 -0.98 -8.73 18.60
CA LYS A 59 -2.04 -9.62 19.09
C LYS A 59 -2.45 -10.56 17.97
N GLY A 60 -2.76 -11.80 18.29
CA GLY A 60 -3.14 -12.79 17.28
C GLY A 60 -4.11 -13.82 17.81
N PHE A 61 -5.00 -14.28 16.95
CA PHE A 61 -5.86 -15.43 17.18
C PHE A 61 -5.69 -16.41 16.04
N TYR A 62 -5.70 -17.70 16.37
CA TYR A 62 -5.73 -18.77 15.39
C TYR A 62 -6.60 -19.93 15.88
N ASP A 63 -7.48 -20.38 14.99
CA ASP A 63 -8.27 -21.59 15.12
C ASP A 63 -7.54 -22.72 14.38
N THR A 64 -7.01 -23.70 15.11
CA THR A 64 -6.25 -24.80 14.50
C THR A 64 -7.13 -25.79 13.74
N GLU A 65 -8.42 -25.89 14.07
CA GLU A 65 -9.35 -26.81 13.42
C GLU A 65 -9.83 -26.24 12.09
N ASN A 66 -10.34 -25.01 12.12
CA ASN A 66 -10.84 -24.32 10.92
C ASN A 66 -9.73 -23.65 10.10
N LYS A 67 -8.50 -23.59 10.61
CA LYS A 67 -7.33 -22.98 9.96
C LYS A 67 -7.56 -21.52 9.57
N GLN A 68 -8.22 -20.79 10.46
CA GLN A 68 -8.52 -19.37 10.31
C GLN A 68 -7.84 -18.58 11.41
N GLY A 69 -7.49 -17.34 11.14
CA GLY A 69 -6.88 -16.49 12.16
C GLY A 69 -6.81 -15.05 11.76
N TYR A 70 -6.41 -14.22 12.72
CA TYR A 70 -6.15 -12.83 12.47
C TYR A 70 -5.00 -12.31 13.33
N GLY A 71 -4.24 -11.40 12.76
CA GLY A 71 -3.24 -10.57 13.42
C GLY A 71 -3.75 -9.15 13.57
N VAL A 72 -3.47 -8.54 14.71
CA VAL A 72 -3.83 -7.14 15.00
C VAL A 72 -2.62 -6.40 15.51
N LYS A 73 -2.55 -5.13 15.10
CA LYS A 73 -1.57 -4.10 15.44
C LYS A 73 -0.18 -4.43 14.88
N LYS A 74 0.21 -3.63 13.87
CA LYS A 74 1.48 -3.72 13.14
C LYS A 74 1.74 -5.13 12.59
N THR A 75 0.73 -5.70 11.93
CA THR A 75 0.88 -7.03 11.35
C THR A 75 1.80 -6.95 10.14
N LYS A 76 2.79 -7.83 10.10
CA LYS A 76 3.76 -7.93 9.01
C LYS A 76 3.92 -9.39 8.59
N ILE A 77 3.90 -9.66 7.29
CA ILE A 77 4.14 -11.00 6.73
C ILE A 77 5.22 -10.90 5.68
N GLU A 78 6.26 -11.69 5.86
CA GLU A 78 7.31 -11.93 4.87
C GLU A 78 7.05 -13.31 4.26
N TYR A 79 6.84 -13.35 2.94
CA TYR A 79 6.57 -14.57 2.17
C TYR A 79 7.28 -14.46 0.82
N ASP A 80 8.10 -15.44 0.47
CA ASP A 80 9.02 -15.38 -0.67
C ASP A 80 9.80 -14.05 -0.68
N ASN A 81 9.54 -13.22 -1.71
CA ASN A 81 10.21 -11.97 -2.00
C ASN A 81 9.28 -10.78 -1.75
N ARG A 82 8.26 -10.98 -0.91
CA ARG A 82 7.21 -9.99 -0.65
C ARG A 82 7.05 -9.73 0.83
N VAL A 83 6.83 -8.46 1.14
CA VAL A 83 6.54 -7.98 2.49
C VAL A 83 5.16 -7.34 2.47
N PHE A 84 4.25 -7.88 3.28
CA PHE A 84 2.92 -7.37 3.50
C PHE A 84 2.86 -6.72 4.87
N GLU A 85 2.38 -5.50 4.94
CA GLU A 85 2.23 -4.73 6.18
C GLU A 85 0.81 -4.17 6.26
N GLY A 86 0.27 -4.08 7.47
CA GLY A 86 -1.06 -3.53 7.72
C GLY A 86 -1.40 -3.53 9.21
N ASP A 87 -2.39 -2.74 9.60
CA ASP A 87 -2.77 -2.67 11.02
C ASP A 87 -3.47 -3.95 11.47
N SER A 88 -4.30 -4.56 10.63
CA SER A 88 -4.83 -5.91 10.86
C SER A 88 -4.84 -6.75 9.60
N MET A 89 -4.72 -8.05 9.79
CA MET A 89 -4.85 -9.02 8.72
C MET A 89 -5.65 -10.24 9.19
N TYR A 90 -6.48 -10.76 8.31
CA TYR A 90 -7.25 -11.98 8.50
C TYR A 90 -6.85 -13.01 7.45
N PHE A 91 -6.82 -14.27 7.84
CA PHE A 91 -6.44 -15.39 7.00
C PHE A 91 -7.45 -16.53 7.13
N ASP A 92 -7.74 -17.15 6.01
CA ASP A 92 -8.50 -18.38 5.91
C ASP A 92 -7.78 -19.33 4.94
N ASN A 93 -7.06 -20.29 5.53
CA ASN A 93 -6.26 -21.24 4.76
C ASN A 93 -7.13 -22.26 4.02
N THR A 94 -8.39 -22.47 4.42
CA THR A 94 -9.30 -23.40 3.72
C THR A 94 -9.78 -22.83 2.39
N ARG A 95 -9.93 -21.50 2.33
CA ARG A 95 -10.34 -20.77 1.12
C ARG A 95 -9.18 -20.11 0.38
N SER A 96 -7.94 -20.33 0.82
CA SER A 96 -6.76 -19.65 0.26
C SER A 96 -6.94 -18.12 0.23
N PHE A 97 -7.54 -17.57 1.28
CA PHE A 97 -8.00 -16.18 1.34
C PHE A 97 -7.26 -15.41 2.44
N ALA A 98 -6.92 -14.17 2.14
CA ALA A 98 -6.43 -13.22 3.13
C ALA A 98 -7.02 -11.83 2.89
N SER A 99 -7.17 -11.06 3.95
CA SER A 99 -7.51 -9.65 3.86
C SER A 99 -6.68 -8.81 4.81
N ALA A 100 -6.40 -7.56 4.44
CA ALA A 100 -5.71 -6.61 5.28
C ALA A 100 -6.53 -5.32 5.40
N THR A 101 -6.44 -4.66 6.55
CA THR A 101 -7.17 -3.41 6.83
C THR A 101 -6.24 -2.37 7.43
N ASN A 102 -6.36 -1.14 6.92
CA ASN A 102 -5.61 0.07 7.27
C ASN A 102 -4.09 -0.02 7.07
N ASN A 103 -3.51 1.09 6.58
CA ASN A 103 -2.06 1.30 6.44
C ASN A 103 -1.35 0.16 5.71
N ILE A 104 -1.98 -0.33 4.64
CA ILE A 104 -1.52 -1.51 3.92
C ILE A 104 -0.36 -1.08 3.03
N THR A 105 0.75 -1.80 3.13
CA THR A 105 1.88 -1.69 2.21
C THR A 105 2.30 -3.08 1.77
N VAL A 106 2.35 -3.31 0.46
CA VAL A 106 2.85 -4.54 -0.14
C VAL A 106 4.09 -4.18 -0.94
N THR A 107 5.23 -4.73 -0.54
CA THR A 107 6.52 -4.49 -1.18
C THR A 107 6.99 -5.76 -1.87
N ASP A 108 7.22 -5.70 -3.18
CA ASP A 108 7.83 -6.78 -3.97
C ASP A 108 9.30 -6.40 -4.24
N THR A 109 10.23 -7.15 -3.65
CA THR A 109 11.66 -6.82 -3.68
C THR A 109 12.33 -7.19 -5.00
N ILE A 110 11.76 -8.13 -5.77
CA ILE A 110 12.27 -8.51 -7.09
C ILE A 110 11.88 -7.46 -8.12
N ASN A 111 10.60 -7.12 -8.17
CA ASN A 111 10.05 -6.22 -9.18
C ASN A 111 10.16 -4.74 -8.79
N LYS A 112 10.75 -4.44 -7.62
CA LYS A 112 10.90 -3.09 -7.07
C LYS A 112 9.57 -2.29 -7.12
N SER A 113 8.49 -2.95 -6.73
CA SER A 113 7.15 -2.36 -6.76
C SER A 113 6.55 -2.29 -5.37
N ILE A 114 5.83 -1.22 -5.08
CA ILE A 114 5.11 -0.99 -3.83
C ILE A 114 3.64 -0.73 -4.14
N ILE A 115 2.74 -1.41 -3.44
CA ILE A 115 1.30 -1.19 -3.53
C ILE A 115 0.77 -0.77 -2.15
N LYS A 116 0.04 0.34 -2.08
CA LYS A 116 -0.51 0.90 -0.85
C LYS A 116 -2.03 1.04 -0.91
N GLY A 117 -2.67 1.05 0.25
CA GLY A 117 -4.11 1.31 0.40
C GLY A 117 -4.59 1.06 1.83
N HIS A 118 -5.91 1.06 2.04
CA HIS A 118 -6.49 0.86 3.38
C HIS A 118 -7.47 -0.33 3.46
N TYR A 119 -7.69 -1.04 2.36
CA TYR A 119 -8.31 -2.36 2.39
C TYR A 119 -7.80 -3.21 1.22
N ALA A 120 -7.43 -4.46 1.48
CA ALA A 120 -6.98 -5.38 0.44
C ALA A 120 -7.51 -6.78 0.70
N GLU A 121 -7.76 -7.51 -0.38
CA GLU A 121 -8.05 -8.95 -0.35
C GLU A 121 -7.13 -9.68 -1.33
N VAL A 122 -6.76 -10.90 -0.95
CA VAL A 122 -5.92 -11.80 -1.73
C VAL A 122 -6.60 -13.17 -1.78
N TYR A 123 -6.71 -13.72 -2.98
CA TYR A 123 -7.16 -15.09 -3.23
C TYR A 123 -6.02 -15.84 -3.92
N LYS A 124 -5.28 -16.65 -3.15
CA LYS A 124 -4.07 -17.35 -3.64
C LYS A 124 -4.38 -18.29 -4.80
N ASP A 125 -5.46 -19.07 -4.70
CA ASP A 125 -5.85 -20.05 -5.73
C ASP A 125 -6.29 -19.39 -7.05
N LYS A 126 -6.73 -18.13 -6.99
CA LYS A 126 -7.14 -17.34 -8.16
C LYS A 126 -6.02 -16.43 -8.69
N ASP A 127 -4.88 -16.39 -7.99
CA ASP A 127 -3.78 -15.46 -8.24
C ASP A 127 -4.29 -14.01 -8.42
N SER A 128 -5.16 -13.59 -7.49
CA SER A 128 -5.88 -12.32 -7.56
C SER A 128 -5.68 -11.53 -6.28
N VAL A 129 -5.34 -10.26 -6.46
CA VAL A 129 -5.26 -9.25 -5.41
C VAL A 129 -6.11 -8.07 -5.82
N PHE A 130 -6.88 -7.51 -4.90
CA PHE A 130 -7.36 -6.14 -5.08
C PHE A 130 -7.07 -5.31 -3.84
N ILE A 131 -6.87 -4.02 -4.06
CA ILE A 131 -6.63 -3.03 -3.03
C ILE A 131 -7.46 -1.79 -3.32
N THR A 132 -8.01 -1.18 -2.29
CA THR A 132 -8.92 -0.03 -2.37
C THR A 132 -8.72 0.90 -1.18
N LYS A 133 -9.47 2.01 -1.17
CA LYS A 133 -9.38 3.14 -0.25
C LYS A 133 -7.98 3.76 -0.33
N ARG A 134 -7.82 4.75 -1.23
CA ARG A 134 -6.53 5.37 -1.59
C ARG A 134 -5.51 4.37 -2.13
N ALA A 135 -5.93 3.56 -3.10
CA ALA A 135 -5.03 2.59 -3.71
C ALA A 135 -3.95 3.31 -4.51
N LEU A 136 -2.69 2.94 -4.32
CA LEU A 136 -1.54 3.50 -5.03
C LEU A 136 -0.57 2.38 -5.40
N ALA A 137 -0.25 2.24 -6.68
CA ALA A 137 0.85 1.42 -7.16
C ALA A 137 2.04 2.32 -7.50
N ILE A 138 3.22 1.87 -7.09
CA ILE A 138 4.51 2.51 -7.34
C ILE A 138 5.38 1.44 -7.99
N SER A 139 5.92 1.73 -9.16
CA SER A 139 6.88 0.86 -9.85
C SER A 139 8.06 1.68 -10.30
N VAL A 140 9.27 1.16 -10.08
CA VAL A 140 10.48 1.75 -10.63
C VAL A 140 10.62 1.31 -12.08
N GLN A 141 10.80 2.27 -12.99
CA GLN A 141 11.10 2.01 -14.39
C GLN A 141 12.36 2.78 -14.77
N GLN A 142 13.42 2.07 -15.14
CA GLN A 142 14.76 2.64 -15.33
C GLN A 142 15.25 3.44 -14.10
N ASN A 143 15.28 4.78 -14.18
CA ASN A 143 15.79 5.69 -13.13
C ASN A 143 14.68 6.54 -12.49
N ASP A 144 13.42 6.32 -12.83
CA ASP A 144 12.28 7.10 -12.34
C ASP A 144 11.18 6.17 -11.81
N SER A 145 10.27 6.72 -11.00
CA SER A 145 9.12 5.99 -10.46
C SER A 145 7.83 6.40 -11.16
N ILE A 146 7.01 5.40 -11.47
CA ILE A 146 5.65 5.60 -11.95
C ILE A 146 4.70 5.37 -10.80
N TYR A 147 3.81 6.34 -10.59
CA TYR A 147 2.77 6.33 -9.58
C TYR A 147 1.43 6.20 -10.28
N VAL A 148 0.62 5.22 -9.88
CA VAL A 148 -0.74 5.02 -10.39
C VAL A 148 -1.70 4.92 -9.22
N HIS A 149 -2.63 5.87 -9.15
CA HIS A 149 -3.67 5.93 -8.15
C HIS A 149 -5.05 5.63 -8.77
N ALA A 150 -5.91 4.93 -8.04
CA ALA A 150 -7.31 4.70 -8.41
C ALA A 150 -8.16 4.37 -7.17
N ASP A 151 -9.49 4.34 -7.34
CA ASP A 151 -10.39 3.83 -6.29
C ASP A 151 -10.07 2.37 -5.93
N THR A 152 -9.75 1.58 -6.95
CA THR A 152 -9.44 0.16 -6.82
C THR A 152 -8.38 -0.25 -7.80
N LEU A 153 -7.31 -0.85 -7.30
CA LEU A 153 -6.31 -1.56 -8.10
C LEU A 153 -6.56 -3.05 -7.96
N MET A 154 -6.61 -3.75 -9.07
CA MET A 154 -6.74 -5.20 -9.13
C MET A 154 -5.60 -5.77 -9.94
N VAL A 155 -4.97 -6.81 -9.43
CA VAL A 155 -3.86 -7.51 -10.09
C VAL A 155 -4.24 -8.98 -10.17
N THR A 156 -4.21 -9.54 -11.38
CA THR A 156 -4.57 -10.93 -11.63
C THR A 156 -3.53 -11.63 -12.49
N GLY A 157 -3.32 -12.92 -12.24
CA GLY A 157 -2.54 -13.79 -13.10
C GLY A 157 -1.07 -13.89 -12.72
N LYS A 158 -0.44 -14.93 -13.30
CA LYS A 158 0.92 -15.37 -13.00
C LYS A 158 1.94 -14.26 -13.23
N PRO A 159 3.11 -14.29 -12.55
CA PRO A 159 4.15 -13.28 -12.70
C PRO A 159 4.44 -12.84 -14.14
N ASP A 160 4.57 -13.78 -15.08
CA ASP A 160 4.93 -13.49 -16.49
C ASP A 160 3.73 -13.10 -17.38
N LYS A 161 2.50 -13.18 -16.86
CA LYS A 161 1.24 -12.92 -17.59
C LYS A 161 0.26 -12.09 -16.77
N ARG A 162 0.81 -11.20 -15.95
CA ARG A 162 0.06 -10.42 -15.00
C ARG A 162 -0.74 -9.35 -15.74
N ILE A 163 -1.96 -9.12 -15.26
CA ILE A 163 -2.80 -8.02 -15.70
C ILE A 163 -3.09 -7.12 -14.50
N THR A 164 -2.80 -5.83 -14.64
CA THR A 164 -3.17 -4.81 -13.65
C THR A 164 -4.34 -4.00 -14.20
N ARG A 165 -5.37 -3.81 -13.38
CA ARG A 165 -6.53 -2.98 -13.69
C ARG A 165 -6.70 -1.93 -12.60
N ALA A 166 -6.67 -0.68 -13.00
CA ALA A 166 -6.98 0.46 -12.16
C ALA A 166 -8.39 0.94 -12.53
N PHE A 167 -9.29 0.94 -11.56
CA PHE A 167 -10.70 1.25 -11.77
C PHE A 167 -11.08 2.55 -11.09
N ARG A 168 -11.79 3.38 -11.86
CA ARG A 168 -12.39 4.67 -11.50
C ARG A 168 -11.36 5.72 -11.11
N ASN A 169 -11.59 6.94 -11.62
CA ASN A 169 -10.78 8.13 -11.35
C ASN A 169 -9.27 7.88 -11.34
N THR A 170 -8.79 7.10 -12.32
CA THR A 170 -7.38 6.70 -12.33
C THR A 170 -6.51 7.88 -12.73
N LYS A 171 -5.49 8.15 -11.92
CA LYS A 171 -4.47 9.16 -12.18
C LYS A 171 -3.10 8.50 -12.20
N MET A 172 -2.24 8.99 -13.07
CA MET A 172 -0.84 8.57 -13.15
C MET A 172 0.09 9.77 -13.09
N TYR A 173 1.24 9.58 -12.46
CA TYR A 173 2.28 10.59 -12.35
C TYR A 173 3.66 9.95 -12.50
N LYS A 174 4.53 10.65 -13.24
CA LYS A 174 5.95 10.42 -13.48
C LYS A 174 6.57 11.81 -13.69
N SER A 175 7.88 11.97 -13.46
CA SER A 175 8.53 13.29 -13.52
C SER A 175 8.33 14.06 -14.84
N ASP A 176 8.21 13.35 -15.97
CA ASP A 176 8.06 13.89 -17.32
C ASP A 176 6.65 13.70 -17.91
N MET A 177 5.77 12.94 -17.24
CA MET A 177 4.48 12.55 -17.79
C MET A 177 3.43 12.35 -16.69
N SER A 178 2.22 12.79 -16.94
CA SER A 178 1.06 12.51 -16.08
C SER A 178 -0.15 12.16 -16.93
N GLY A 179 -1.18 11.60 -16.32
CA GLY A 179 -2.38 11.21 -17.06
C GLY A 179 -3.57 10.96 -16.16
N LYS A 180 -4.76 11.02 -16.76
CA LYS A 180 -6.03 10.80 -16.08
C LYS A 180 -6.99 10.05 -17.00
N ALA A 181 -7.69 9.07 -16.44
CA ALA A 181 -8.69 8.27 -17.15
C ALA A 181 -9.74 7.72 -16.17
N ASP A 182 -10.81 7.10 -16.68
CA ASP A 182 -11.72 6.34 -15.82
C ASP A 182 -11.10 5.03 -15.40
N SER A 183 -10.33 4.39 -16.27
CA SER A 183 -9.67 3.14 -15.96
C SER A 183 -8.39 2.99 -16.74
N ILE A 184 -7.43 2.28 -16.15
CA ILE A 184 -6.21 1.84 -16.83
C ILE A 184 -6.16 0.33 -16.82
N HIS A 185 -5.87 -0.27 -17.97
CA HIS A 185 -5.61 -1.69 -18.13
C HIS A 185 -4.18 -1.90 -18.60
N ILE A 186 -3.41 -2.69 -17.86
CA ILE A 186 -2.00 -2.97 -18.16
C ILE A 186 -1.84 -4.47 -18.34
N ASP A 187 -1.37 -4.86 -19.53
CA ASP A 187 -0.88 -6.19 -19.82
C ASP A 187 0.65 -6.19 -19.74
N HIS A 188 1.18 -6.82 -18.69
CA HIS A 188 2.62 -6.88 -18.42
C HIS A 188 3.35 -7.80 -19.39
N GLN A 189 2.67 -8.78 -19.98
CA GLN A 189 3.27 -9.71 -20.95
C GLN A 189 3.55 -8.99 -22.27
N THR A 190 2.61 -8.15 -22.71
CA THR A 190 2.75 -7.42 -23.98
C THR A 190 3.34 -6.02 -23.84
N GLY A 191 3.42 -5.49 -22.61
CA GLY A 191 3.82 -4.11 -22.34
C GLY A 191 2.77 -3.09 -22.79
N LEU A 192 1.49 -3.48 -22.80
CA LEU A 192 0.40 -2.62 -23.31
C LEU A 192 -0.34 -1.99 -22.14
N THR A 193 -0.32 -0.66 -22.08
CA THR A 193 -1.12 0.14 -21.15
C THR A 193 -2.22 0.85 -21.91
N GLN A 194 -3.46 0.74 -21.45
CA GLN A 194 -4.63 1.32 -22.09
C GLN A 194 -5.35 2.24 -21.11
N LEU A 195 -5.46 3.53 -21.47
CA LEU A 195 -6.25 4.52 -20.74
C LEU A 195 -7.63 4.60 -21.40
N ILE A 196 -8.67 4.33 -20.61
CA ILE A 196 -10.03 4.12 -21.09
C ILE A 196 -10.98 5.02 -20.29
N ASN A 197 -11.89 5.70 -21.00
CA ASN A 197 -13.05 6.32 -20.38
C ASN A 197 -14.34 5.60 -20.78
N LEU A 198 -15.25 5.47 -19.83
CA LEU A 198 -16.52 4.80 -20.04
C LEU A 198 -17.53 5.81 -20.58
N SER A 199 -18.02 5.61 -21.81
CA SER A 199 -18.95 6.54 -22.46
C SER A 199 -20.23 6.79 -21.65
N ARG A 200 -20.65 5.83 -20.80
CA ARG A 200 -21.81 5.98 -19.89
C ARG A 200 -21.61 7.03 -18.79
N LEU A 201 -20.36 7.44 -18.51
CA LEU A 201 -19.99 8.47 -17.54
C LEU A 201 -19.82 9.84 -18.22
N SER A 202 -19.91 9.92 -19.55
CA SER A 202 -19.85 11.19 -20.27
C SER A 202 -21.12 12.01 -20.02
N PRO A 203 -21.02 13.36 -20.07
CA PRO A 203 -22.18 14.23 -20.04
C PRO A 203 -23.24 13.83 -21.07
N LYS A 204 -24.52 13.89 -20.70
CA LYS A 204 -25.65 13.68 -21.61
C LYS A 204 -25.95 14.90 -22.48
N ASP A 205 -25.45 16.07 -22.09
CA ASP A 205 -25.55 17.30 -22.86
C ASP A 205 -24.73 17.18 -24.15
N ALA A 206 -25.39 17.40 -25.30
CA ALA A 206 -24.77 17.31 -26.62
C ALA A 206 -23.70 18.40 -26.87
N PHE A 207 -23.73 19.48 -26.10
CA PHE A 207 -22.78 20.58 -26.20
C PHE A 207 -21.63 20.50 -25.19
N ALA A 208 -21.75 19.62 -24.18
CA ALA A 208 -20.68 19.41 -23.22
C ALA A 208 -19.51 18.63 -23.84
N VAL A 209 -18.29 18.96 -23.42
CA VAL A 209 -17.10 18.23 -23.85
C VAL A 209 -17.20 16.79 -23.32
N LYS A 210 -16.97 15.82 -24.21
CA LYS A 210 -16.96 14.41 -23.84
C LYS A 210 -15.78 14.13 -22.93
N ARG A 211 -16.02 13.32 -21.90
CA ARG A 211 -15.00 12.86 -20.97
C ARG A 211 -14.01 11.95 -21.72
N ARG A 212 -12.74 12.37 -21.83
CA ARG A 212 -11.70 11.61 -22.54
C ARG A 212 -10.50 11.28 -21.63
N PRO A 213 -9.83 10.13 -21.85
CA PRO A 213 -8.50 9.92 -21.30
C PRO A 213 -7.56 11.02 -21.78
N ILE A 214 -6.64 11.40 -20.91
CA ILE A 214 -5.75 12.51 -21.12
C ILE A 214 -4.35 12.16 -20.62
N ILE A 215 -3.33 12.57 -21.37
CA ILE A 215 -1.93 12.50 -20.99
C ILE A 215 -1.33 13.88 -21.14
N TRP A 216 -0.54 14.30 -20.16
CA TRP A 216 0.30 15.49 -20.26
C TRP A 216 1.77 15.08 -20.27
N ASN A 217 2.53 15.62 -21.22
CA ASN A 217 3.97 15.39 -21.34
C ASN A 217 4.66 16.67 -21.81
N LEU A 218 5.63 17.18 -21.05
CA LEU A 218 6.44 18.36 -21.39
C LEU A 218 5.61 19.58 -21.88
N GLY A 219 4.52 19.91 -21.21
CA GLY A 219 3.65 21.05 -21.55
C GLY A 219 2.62 20.78 -22.66
N ASN A 220 2.68 19.59 -23.26
CA ASN A 220 1.70 19.12 -24.24
C ASN A 220 0.61 18.30 -23.56
N GLN A 221 -0.63 18.48 -24.02
CA GLN A 221 -1.80 17.72 -23.61
C GLN A 221 -2.32 16.91 -24.79
N MET A 222 -2.48 15.59 -24.59
CA MET A 222 -3.00 14.65 -25.58
C MET A 222 -4.29 14.02 -25.11
N THR A 223 -5.34 14.06 -25.94
CA THR A 223 -6.64 13.43 -25.65
C THR A 223 -7.19 12.71 -26.87
N GLY A 224 -8.07 11.73 -26.65
CA GLY A 224 -8.85 11.04 -27.68
C GLY A 224 -9.82 10.07 -27.04
N ASP A 225 -10.44 9.19 -27.81
CA ASP A 225 -11.40 8.23 -27.25
C ASP A 225 -10.72 7.15 -26.39
N THR A 226 -9.55 6.70 -26.80
CA THR A 226 -8.71 5.74 -26.05
C THR A 226 -7.25 6.03 -26.33
N ILE A 227 -6.40 5.91 -25.30
CA ILE A 227 -4.96 6.07 -25.45
C ILE A 227 -4.29 4.75 -25.09
N HIS A 228 -3.43 4.25 -25.99
CA HIS A 228 -2.55 3.14 -25.73
C HIS A 228 -1.12 3.64 -25.58
N ILE A 229 -0.39 3.10 -24.62
CA ILE A 229 1.05 3.25 -24.48
C ILE A 229 1.62 1.84 -24.59
N LYS A 230 2.57 1.66 -25.49
CA LYS A 230 3.28 0.41 -25.68
C LYS A 230 4.70 0.57 -25.19
N SER A 231 5.13 -0.33 -24.33
CA SER A 231 6.50 -0.47 -23.87
C SER A 231 7.05 -1.84 -24.25
N ASN A 232 8.37 -1.95 -24.25
CA ASN A 232 9.06 -3.22 -24.37
C ASN A 232 9.20 -3.86 -22.98
N PRO A 233 8.58 -5.02 -22.69
CA PRO A 233 8.63 -5.65 -21.37
C PRO A 233 10.04 -6.05 -20.91
N LYS A 234 11.01 -6.19 -21.84
CA LYS A 234 12.38 -6.59 -21.51
C LYS A 234 13.30 -5.40 -21.24
N THR A 235 13.17 -4.34 -22.02
CA THR A 235 14.05 -3.16 -21.90
C THR A 235 13.39 -2.03 -21.10
N GLU A 236 12.11 -2.16 -20.79
CA GLU A 236 11.27 -1.13 -20.16
C GLU A 236 11.24 0.19 -20.93
N LYS A 237 11.62 0.20 -22.21
CA LYS A 237 11.57 1.41 -23.05
C LYS A 237 10.18 1.61 -23.63
N LEU A 238 9.75 2.86 -23.74
CA LEU A 238 8.54 3.23 -24.46
C LEU A 238 8.80 3.08 -25.96
N ASP A 239 7.86 2.44 -26.65
CA ASP A 239 7.89 2.22 -28.10
C ASP A 239 6.99 3.24 -28.78
N SER A 240 5.71 3.26 -28.39
CA SER A 240 4.72 4.11 -29.03
C SER A 240 3.59 4.53 -28.11
N LEU A 241 3.07 5.73 -28.35
CA LEU A 241 1.82 6.25 -27.79
C LEU A 241 0.83 6.37 -28.94
N ILE A 242 -0.35 5.77 -28.80
CA ILE A 242 -1.36 5.77 -29.86
C ILE A 242 -2.66 6.30 -29.28
N VAL A 243 -3.11 7.44 -29.80
CA VAL A 243 -4.42 8.00 -29.48
C VAL A 243 -5.39 7.67 -30.60
N PHE A 244 -6.46 6.96 -30.24
CA PHE A 244 -7.48 6.50 -31.18
C PHE A 244 -8.68 7.44 -31.16
N TYR A 245 -9.08 7.89 -32.36
CA TYR A 245 -10.28 8.69 -32.62
C TYR A 245 -10.31 10.04 -31.90
N ASP A 246 -10.78 11.06 -32.63
CA ASP A 246 -10.84 12.45 -32.15
C ASP A 246 -9.55 12.89 -31.42
N ALA A 247 -8.40 12.49 -31.97
CA ALA A 247 -7.11 12.74 -31.38
C ALA A 247 -6.83 14.24 -31.39
N PHE A 248 -6.42 14.75 -30.23
CA PHE A 248 -6.20 16.17 -30.03
C PHE A 248 -4.90 16.39 -29.25
N LEU A 249 -4.05 17.25 -29.79
CA LEU A 249 -2.81 17.72 -29.18
C LEU A 249 -2.96 19.23 -28.92
N ILE A 250 -2.71 19.66 -27.69
CA ILE A 250 -2.77 21.07 -27.29
C ILE A 250 -1.48 21.41 -26.55
N SER A 251 -0.86 22.54 -26.87
CA SER A 251 0.17 23.16 -26.05
C SER A 251 -0.12 24.64 -25.86
N LYS A 252 0.11 25.13 -24.64
CA LYS A 252 -0.11 26.54 -24.30
C LYS A 252 1.11 27.36 -24.73
N ASP A 253 0.86 28.50 -25.36
CA ASP A 253 1.90 29.51 -25.62
C ASP A 253 2.39 30.08 -24.27
N THR A 254 3.70 30.11 -24.06
CA THR A 254 4.30 30.56 -22.79
C THR A 254 4.20 32.06 -22.58
N ILE A 255 4.00 32.85 -23.65
CA ILE A 255 3.99 34.32 -23.60
C ILE A 255 2.57 34.89 -23.51
N SER A 256 1.61 34.22 -24.15
CA SER A 256 0.22 34.67 -24.17
C SER A 256 -0.63 33.91 -23.14
N GLU A 257 -1.46 34.63 -22.40
CA GLU A 257 -2.34 34.02 -21.40
C GLU A 257 -3.37 33.06 -22.01
N ASP A 258 -3.80 33.33 -23.25
CA ASP A 258 -4.97 32.70 -23.90
C ASP A 258 -4.68 32.12 -25.30
N SER A 259 -3.42 31.95 -25.67
CA SER A 259 -3.04 31.34 -26.95
C SER A 259 -2.61 29.89 -26.79
N TYR A 260 -3.12 29.04 -27.68
CA TYR A 260 -2.92 27.59 -27.64
C TYR A 260 -2.61 27.08 -29.05
N ASN A 261 -1.47 26.43 -29.19
CA ASN A 261 -1.17 25.63 -30.36
C ASN A 261 -1.99 24.35 -30.29
N GLN A 262 -2.65 24.00 -31.39
CA GLN A 262 -3.67 22.98 -31.42
C GLN A 262 -3.54 22.16 -32.69
N ILE A 263 -3.64 20.84 -32.55
CA ILE A 263 -3.76 19.94 -33.69
C ILE A 263 -4.82 18.90 -33.37
N SER A 264 -5.72 18.68 -34.31
CA SER A 264 -6.74 17.64 -34.23
C SER A 264 -6.66 16.72 -35.44
N GLY A 265 -7.05 15.46 -35.28
CA GLY A 265 -7.16 14.50 -36.38
C GLY A 265 -7.83 13.21 -35.94
N LYS A 266 -7.91 12.22 -36.84
CA LYS A 266 -8.57 10.94 -36.50
C LYS A 266 -7.71 10.05 -35.61
N ARG A 267 -6.39 10.10 -35.73
CA ARG A 267 -5.47 9.25 -34.95
C ARG A 267 -4.16 9.99 -34.73
N LEU A 268 -3.57 9.84 -33.55
CA LEU A 268 -2.22 10.33 -33.26
C LEU A 268 -1.32 9.15 -32.91
N VAL A 269 -0.11 9.14 -33.45
CA VAL A 269 0.96 8.18 -33.12
C VAL A 269 2.18 8.97 -32.67
N GLY A 270 2.55 8.82 -31.40
CA GLY A 270 3.78 9.32 -30.81
C GLY A 270 4.83 8.22 -30.77
N LEU A 271 6.06 8.53 -31.15
CA LEU A 271 7.22 7.64 -31.10
C LEU A 271 8.26 8.21 -30.15
N PHE A 272 8.89 7.33 -29.39
CA PHE A 272 9.88 7.70 -28.37
C PHE A 272 11.31 7.36 -28.81
N ASP A 273 12.28 8.12 -28.33
CA ASP A 273 13.70 7.84 -28.52
C ASP A 273 14.24 6.82 -27.49
N GLU A 274 15.53 6.51 -27.59
CA GLU A 274 16.22 5.58 -26.69
C GLU A 274 16.25 6.02 -25.22
N LYS A 275 16.00 7.31 -24.95
CA LYS A 275 15.93 7.94 -23.63
C LYS A 275 14.48 8.11 -23.14
N ASN A 276 13.50 7.54 -23.85
CA ASN A 276 12.06 7.68 -23.61
C ASN A 276 11.51 9.12 -23.78
N ASN A 277 12.20 9.98 -24.50
CA ASN A 277 11.66 11.29 -24.89
C ASN A 277 10.80 11.15 -26.15
N LEU A 278 9.72 11.94 -26.24
CA LEU A 278 8.88 11.98 -27.43
C LEU A 278 9.68 12.59 -28.59
N ARG A 279 9.94 11.79 -29.65
CA ARG A 279 10.75 12.19 -30.81
C ARG A 279 9.90 12.62 -32.00
N GLN A 280 8.77 11.95 -32.21
CA GLN A 280 7.90 12.20 -33.35
C GLN A 280 6.45 12.06 -32.95
N VAL A 281 5.60 12.93 -33.51
CA VAL A 281 4.14 12.84 -33.41
C VAL A 281 3.53 12.95 -34.79
N ASP A 282 2.81 11.91 -35.19
CA ASP A 282 2.06 11.86 -36.44
C ASP A 282 0.56 11.94 -36.18
N ILE A 283 -0.09 12.95 -36.75
CA ILE A 283 -1.55 13.11 -36.75
C ILE A 283 -2.07 12.71 -38.13
N ILE A 284 -2.91 11.68 -38.15
CA ILE A 284 -3.31 10.96 -39.37
C ILE A 284 -4.81 11.14 -39.64
N LYS A 285 -5.13 11.49 -40.89
CA LYS A 285 -6.46 11.73 -41.46
C LYS A 285 -7.17 12.95 -40.90
N ASN A 286 -7.58 13.83 -41.81
CA ASN A 286 -8.33 15.07 -41.54
C ASN A 286 -7.66 15.93 -40.48
N ALA A 287 -6.35 16.15 -40.64
CA ALA A 287 -5.57 16.91 -39.68
C ALA A 287 -5.88 18.40 -39.83
N GLU A 288 -6.31 19.04 -38.74
CA GLU A 288 -6.53 20.49 -38.66
C GLU A 288 -5.65 21.07 -37.56
N SER A 289 -4.99 22.19 -37.85
CA SER A 289 -4.07 22.85 -36.91
C SER A 289 -4.34 24.35 -36.78
N ILE A 290 -4.11 24.88 -35.58
CA ILE A 290 -3.95 26.32 -35.32
C ILE A 290 -2.62 26.51 -34.59
N PHE A 291 -1.76 27.37 -35.12
CA PHE A 291 -0.46 27.70 -34.55
C PHE A 291 -0.28 29.21 -34.41
N PHE A 292 0.20 29.64 -33.24
CA PHE A 292 0.59 31.01 -32.97
C PHE A 292 2.07 31.17 -33.31
N ALA A 293 2.36 31.81 -34.44
CA ALA A 293 3.71 31.92 -34.98
C ALA A 293 4.40 33.19 -34.45
N ARG A 294 5.55 33.00 -33.81
CA ARG A 294 6.39 34.07 -33.25
C ARG A 294 7.74 34.15 -33.97
N ASN A 295 8.33 35.33 -34.01
CA ASN A 295 9.68 35.54 -34.53
C ASN A 295 10.76 35.27 -33.45
N ASP A 296 12.03 35.48 -33.78
CA ASP A 296 13.16 35.25 -32.88
C ASP A 296 13.12 36.15 -31.62
N GLU A 297 12.50 37.33 -31.72
CA GLU A 297 12.27 38.27 -30.62
C GLU A 297 11.02 37.92 -29.79
N GLN A 298 10.40 36.76 -30.05
CA GLN A 298 9.18 36.28 -29.41
C GLN A 298 7.93 37.14 -29.69
N GLU A 299 7.96 37.99 -30.72
CA GLU A 299 6.81 38.77 -31.16
C GLU A 299 5.87 37.92 -32.03
N LEU A 300 4.57 37.96 -31.74
CA LEU A 300 3.56 37.25 -32.52
C LEU A 300 3.38 37.95 -33.87
N PHE A 301 3.74 37.28 -34.96
CA PHE A 301 3.59 37.85 -36.31
C PHE A 301 2.38 37.27 -37.06
N GLY A 302 1.83 36.15 -36.61
CA GLY A 302 0.62 35.60 -37.22
C GLY A 302 0.06 34.36 -36.55
N ILE A 303 -1.19 34.05 -36.91
CA ILE A 303 -1.89 32.84 -36.52
C ILE A 303 -2.08 32.01 -37.79
N ASP A 304 -1.38 30.88 -37.87
CA ASP A 304 -1.51 29.91 -38.95
C ASP A 304 -2.69 28.99 -38.65
N LYS A 305 -3.62 28.89 -39.60
CA LYS A 305 -4.69 27.90 -39.59
C LYS A 305 -4.58 27.04 -40.84
N ALA A 306 -4.54 25.72 -40.65
CA ALA A 306 -4.36 24.80 -41.76
C ALA A 306 -5.19 23.53 -41.65
N LYS A 307 -5.51 22.96 -42.81
CA LYS A 307 -6.09 21.62 -42.99
C LYS A 307 -5.20 20.81 -43.92
N SER A 308 -5.06 19.52 -43.61
CA SER A 308 -4.26 18.59 -44.40
C SER A 308 -4.72 17.14 -44.17
N GLY A 309 -4.25 16.22 -45.00
CA GLY A 309 -4.49 14.80 -44.81
C GLY A 309 -3.78 14.25 -43.58
N SER A 310 -2.55 14.71 -43.30
CA SER A 310 -1.77 14.34 -42.11
C SER A 310 -0.71 15.38 -41.77
N ILE A 311 -0.29 15.39 -40.51
CA ILE A 311 0.76 16.28 -39.98
C ILE A 311 1.78 15.42 -39.24
N SER A 312 3.07 15.69 -39.44
CA SER A 312 4.16 15.09 -38.68
C SER A 312 4.98 16.17 -37.99
N ILE A 313 5.25 15.97 -36.71
CA ILE A 313 6.04 16.87 -35.88
C ILE A 313 7.22 16.08 -35.36
N PHE A 314 8.42 16.65 -35.51
CA PHE A 314 9.65 16.08 -34.96
C PHE A 314 10.15 16.99 -33.84
N PHE A 315 10.59 16.37 -32.75
CA PHE A 315 11.07 17.06 -31.56
C PHE A 315 12.56 16.78 -31.35
N ALA A 316 13.33 17.80 -31.00
CA ALA A 316 14.71 17.70 -30.57
C ALA A 316 14.87 18.47 -29.25
N ASP A 317 15.45 17.81 -28.24
CA ASP A 317 15.68 18.39 -26.90
C ASP A 317 14.43 19.02 -26.24
N GLY A 318 13.24 18.52 -26.60
CA GLY A 318 11.94 18.99 -26.08
C GLY A 318 11.25 20.06 -26.95
N ASP A 319 11.97 20.65 -27.91
CA ASP A 319 11.47 21.67 -28.81
C ASP A 319 11.07 21.09 -30.17
N ILE A 320 10.20 21.79 -30.89
CA ILE A 320 9.79 21.39 -32.25
C ILE A 320 10.95 21.68 -33.21
N GLU A 321 11.54 20.61 -33.75
CA GLU A 321 12.60 20.66 -34.76
C GLU A 321 12.01 20.84 -36.16
N GLN A 322 10.95 20.09 -36.47
CA GLN A 322 10.30 20.14 -37.78
C GLN A 322 8.79 19.97 -37.67
N TYR A 323 8.08 20.65 -38.55
CA TYR A 323 6.63 20.59 -38.67
C TYR A 323 6.23 20.45 -40.14
N ASN A 324 5.71 19.28 -40.51
CA ASN A 324 5.41 18.92 -41.88
C ASN A 324 3.92 18.61 -42.07
N ARG A 325 3.30 19.20 -43.11
CA ARG A 325 1.92 18.92 -43.53
C ARG A 325 1.94 18.11 -44.82
N TYR A 326 1.04 17.14 -44.96
CA TYR A 326 0.96 16.28 -46.14
C TYR A 326 -0.47 16.16 -46.65
N ASN A 327 -0.59 16.05 -47.98
CA ASN A 327 -1.83 15.82 -48.75
C ASN A 327 -2.90 16.93 -48.60
N GLN A 328 -3.26 17.57 -49.71
CA GLN A 328 -4.37 18.56 -49.77
C GLN A 328 -4.22 19.67 -48.70
N ILE A 329 -3.11 20.39 -48.77
CA ILE A 329 -2.77 21.43 -47.80
C ILE A 329 -3.55 22.71 -48.14
N ASP A 330 -4.47 23.09 -47.25
CA ASP A 330 -5.12 24.41 -47.25
C ASP A 330 -4.67 25.13 -45.98
N ALA A 331 -3.70 26.04 -46.12
CA ALA A 331 -3.10 26.77 -45.01
C ALA A 331 -3.18 28.28 -45.26
N LYS A 332 -3.57 29.02 -44.23
CA LYS A 332 -3.66 30.49 -44.25
C LYS A 332 -3.12 31.05 -42.95
N THR A 333 -2.23 32.03 -43.06
CA THR A 333 -1.70 32.80 -41.93
C THR A 333 -2.40 34.13 -41.87
N TYR A 334 -2.92 34.46 -40.69
CA TYR A 334 -3.65 35.70 -40.43
C TYR A 334 -2.86 36.57 -39.46
N PRO A 335 -2.79 37.89 -39.66
CA PRO A 335 -2.42 38.81 -38.59
C PRO A 335 -3.35 38.62 -37.38
N GLU A 336 -2.84 38.84 -36.17
CA GLU A 336 -3.64 38.62 -34.94
C GLU A 336 -4.96 39.43 -34.95
N SER A 337 -4.92 40.66 -35.45
CA SER A 337 -6.06 41.58 -35.55
C SER A 337 -7.17 41.09 -36.48
N GLU A 338 -6.83 40.29 -37.49
CA GLU A 338 -7.76 39.80 -38.51
C GLU A 338 -8.37 38.44 -38.17
N PHE A 339 -7.73 37.68 -37.27
CA PHE A 339 -8.20 36.35 -36.91
C PHE A 339 -9.20 36.38 -35.75
N PRO A 340 -10.48 36.04 -35.99
CA PRO A 340 -11.54 36.20 -35.00
C PRO A 340 -11.29 35.40 -33.73
N LYS A 341 -11.45 36.02 -32.55
CA LYS A 341 -11.21 35.36 -31.24
C LYS A 341 -12.03 34.09 -31.05
N ASN A 342 -13.26 34.04 -31.54
CA ASN A 342 -14.13 32.86 -31.49
C ASN A 342 -13.66 31.69 -32.40
N ALA A 343 -12.80 31.96 -33.38
CA ALA A 343 -12.25 30.96 -34.31
C ALA A 343 -10.85 30.45 -33.89
N ARG A 344 -10.30 30.96 -32.78
CA ARG A 344 -8.97 30.60 -32.23
C ARG A 344 -8.91 29.22 -31.60
N LYS A 345 -10.04 28.54 -31.43
CA LYS A 345 -10.13 27.20 -30.86
C LYS A 345 -10.75 26.25 -31.87
N LEU A 346 -10.10 25.11 -32.09
CA LEU A 346 -10.65 24.04 -32.92
C LEU A 346 -11.84 23.38 -32.22
N ARG A 347 -12.73 22.78 -33.01
CA ARG A 347 -13.88 22.05 -32.47
C ARG A 347 -13.38 20.88 -31.61
N GLY A 348 -13.84 20.80 -30.37
CA GLY A 348 -13.40 19.78 -29.41
C GLY A 348 -12.19 20.20 -28.59
N PHE A 349 -11.74 21.46 -28.70
CA PHE A 349 -10.76 22.04 -27.80
C PHE A 349 -11.23 21.93 -26.34
N ASP A 350 -10.33 21.42 -25.50
CA ASP A 350 -10.57 21.19 -24.08
C ASP A 350 -9.23 21.23 -23.36
N TRP A 351 -8.94 22.32 -22.65
CA TRP A 351 -7.68 22.50 -21.92
C TRP A 351 -7.90 22.20 -20.45
N ARG A 352 -7.22 21.18 -19.92
CA ARG A 352 -7.50 20.58 -18.60
C ARG A 352 -6.30 20.62 -17.67
N GLU A 353 -5.50 21.69 -17.74
CA GLU A 353 -4.30 21.87 -16.90
C GLU A 353 -4.62 21.86 -15.39
N ASP A 354 -5.82 22.29 -14.98
CA ASP A 354 -6.25 22.26 -13.57
C ASP A 354 -6.45 20.84 -13.04
N GLU A 355 -6.64 19.85 -13.92
CA GLU A 355 -6.78 18.45 -13.53
C GLU A 355 -5.45 17.67 -13.54
N ARG A 356 -4.37 18.32 -14.00
CA ARG A 356 -3.07 17.68 -14.21
C ARG A 356 -2.40 17.37 -12.88
N PRO A 357 -2.08 16.10 -12.59
CA PRO A 357 -1.22 15.77 -11.45
C PRO A 357 0.21 16.29 -11.68
N LYS A 358 0.71 17.12 -10.78
CA LYS A 358 2.08 17.69 -10.83
C LYS A 358 2.99 17.08 -9.76
N SER A 359 2.41 16.34 -8.83
CA SER A 359 3.07 15.67 -7.72
C SER A 359 2.35 14.35 -7.37
N VAL A 360 2.92 13.58 -6.45
CA VAL A 360 2.30 12.36 -5.93
C VAL A 360 1.06 12.71 -5.09
N GLU A 361 1.07 13.86 -4.41
CA GLU A 361 -0.02 14.35 -3.58
C GLU A 361 -1.27 14.67 -4.43
N ASP A 362 -1.08 15.24 -5.62
CA ASP A 362 -2.17 15.59 -6.55
C ASP A 362 -2.96 14.37 -7.05
N LEU A 363 -2.37 13.17 -6.97
CA LEU A 363 -3.08 11.94 -7.29
C LEU A 363 -4.32 11.75 -6.41
N PHE A 364 -4.33 12.31 -5.19
CA PHE A 364 -5.41 12.16 -4.21
C PHE A 364 -6.28 13.41 -4.08
N SER A 365 -6.11 14.43 -4.94
CA SER A 365 -6.79 15.73 -4.82
C SER A 365 -8.32 15.64 -4.78
N ASP A 366 -8.88 14.64 -5.47
CA ASP A 366 -10.32 14.46 -5.67
C ASP A 366 -10.88 13.35 -4.77
N ASP A 367 -10.04 12.77 -3.89
CA ASP A 367 -10.42 11.64 -3.06
C ASP A 367 -11.35 12.07 -1.94
N PRO A 368 -12.36 11.25 -1.61
CA PRO A 368 -13.17 11.50 -0.43
C PRO A 368 -12.32 11.45 0.85
N PRO A 369 -12.78 12.12 1.93
CA PRO A 369 -12.14 12.01 3.23
C PRO A 369 -11.96 10.55 3.66
N LEU A 370 -10.76 10.24 4.13
CA LEU A 370 -10.40 8.88 4.53
C LEU A 370 -10.86 8.61 5.96
N ASN A 371 -11.91 7.79 6.10
CA ASN A 371 -12.38 7.29 7.40
C ASN A 371 -11.87 5.87 7.63
N LEU A 372 -10.87 5.73 8.50
CA LEU A 372 -10.31 4.43 8.84
C LEU A 372 -11.18 3.69 9.86
N PRO A 373 -11.57 2.44 9.61
CA PRO A 373 -12.27 1.63 10.60
C PRO A 373 -11.42 1.48 11.86
N VAL A 374 -12.07 1.59 13.02
CA VAL A 374 -11.47 1.22 14.31
C VAL A 374 -11.34 -0.29 14.34
N ILE A 375 -10.09 -0.76 14.44
CA ILE A 375 -9.81 -2.18 14.45
C ILE A 375 -10.19 -2.75 15.82
N LYS A 376 -11.27 -3.51 15.83
CA LYS A 376 -11.69 -4.31 16.98
C LYS A 376 -11.02 -5.68 16.85
N GLY A 377 -10.18 -6.01 17.82
CA GLY A 377 -9.46 -7.28 17.89
C GLY A 377 -9.56 -7.88 19.28
N LEU A 378 -8.54 -8.63 19.68
CA LEU A 378 -8.43 -9.15 21.05
C LEU A 378 -8.29 -7.99 22.04
N GLU A 379 -9.07 -8.03 23.11
CA GLU A 379 -8.89 -7.15 24.27
C GLU A 379 -7.51 -7.37 24.91
N ASP A 380 -7.05 -6.39 25.69
CA ASP A 380 -5.82 -6.58 26.46
C ASP A 380 -6.02 -7.70 27.49
N TYR A 381 -4.98 -8.51 27.69
CA TYR A 381 -5.02 -9.53 28.71
C TYR A 381 -5.19 -8.89 30.08
N VAL A 382 -6.24 -9.28 30.80
CA VAL A 382 -6.45 -8.93 32.21
C VAL A 382 -5.84 -10.04 33.07
N PRO A 383 -4.79 -9.76 33.87
CA PRO A 383 -4.22 -10.75 34.78
C PRO A 383 -5.27 -11.26 35.76
N GLN A 384 -5.44 -12.58 35.83
CA GLN A 384 -6.23 -13.21 36.88
C GLN A 384 -5.56 -12.99 38.24
N GLU A 385 -6.36 -12.86 39.31
CA GLU A 385 -5.87 -12.82 40.69
C GLU A 385 -4.91 -14.00 40.93
N GLU A 386 -3.74 -13.73 41.53
CA GLU A 386 -2.75 -14.77 41.75
C GLU A 386 -3.32 -15.86 42.67
N PHE A 387 -3.26 -17.12 42.21
CA PHE A 387 -3.68 -18.30 42.99
C PHE A 387 -3.06 -18.36 44.40
N PHE A 388 -1.89 -17.74 44.59
CA PHE A 388 -1.25 -17.56 45.87
C PHE A 388 -1.39 -16.12 46.32
N ASP A 389 -2.60 -15.75 46.74
CA ASP A 389 -2.85 -14.47 47.38
C ASP A 389 -2.09 -14.34 48.71
N GLU A 390 -2.00 -13.13 49.25
CA GLU A 390 -1.30 -12.92 50.54
C GLU A 390 -1.90 -13.77 51.67
N SER A 391 -3.20 -14.10 51.59
CA SER A 391 -3.89 -14.91 52.57
C SER A 391 -3.43 -16.38 52.54
N MET A 392 -3.29 -16.98 51.35
CA MET A 392 -2.83 -18.35 51.16
C MET A 392 -1.34 -18.46 51.45
N ILE A 393 -0.53 -17.47 51.04
CA ILE A 393 0.88 -17.37 51.42
C ILE A 393 1.01 -17.33 52.95
N GLY A 394 0.19 -16.53 53.63
CA GLY A 394 0.17 -16.46 55.09
C GLY A 394 -0.24 -17.78 55.77
N ARG A 395 -1.16 -18.54 55.17
CA ARG A 395 -1.55 -19.88 55.66
C ARG A 395 -0.41 -20.90 55.51
N ILE A 396 0.31 -20.86 54.38
CA ILE A 396 1.48 -21.71 54.12
C ILE A 396 2.60 -21.39 55.13
N GLU A 397 2.88 -20.11 55.39
CA GLU A 397 3.90 -19.71 56.37
C GLU A 397 3.52 -20.11 57.80
N LYS A 398 2.24 -20.03 58.17
CA LYS A 398 1.75 -20.51 59.47
C LYS A 398 1.91 -22.02 59.60
N ALA A 399 1.59 -22.79 58.56
CA ALA A 399 1.80 -24.23 58.53
C ALA A 399 3.29 -24.59 58.62
N GLU A 400 4.17 -23.84 57.96
CA GLU A 400 5.63 -24.02 58.12
C GLU A 400 6.12 -23.73 59.55
N LYS A 401 5.58 -22.72 60.22
CA LYS A 401 5.93 -22.40 61.61
C LYS A 401 5.41 -23.46 62.60
N ALA A 402 4.24 -24.04 62.34
CA ALA A 402 3.63 -25.07 63.18
C ALA A 402 4.36 -26.43 63.10
N GLU A 403 4.99 -26.75 61.97
CA GLU A 403 5.78 -27.99 61.79
C GLU A 403 7.26 -27.84 62.24
N GLN A 404 7.69 -26.68 62.74
CA GLN A 404 9.04 -26.55 63.33
C GLN A 404 9.06 -27.17 64.75
N PRO A 405 10.05 -28.03 65.08
CA PRO A 405 10.13 -28.63 66.41
C PRO A 405 10.32 -27.54 67.47
N LYS A 406 9.48 -27.56 68.52
CA LYS A 406 9.68 -26.73 69.71
C LYS A 406 11.02 -27.10 70.34
N ALA A 407 11.90 -26.11 70.52
CA ALA A 407 13.22 -26.31 71.09
C ALA A 407 13.11 -26.82 72.54
N SER A 408 13.43 -28.10 72.76
CA SER A 408 13.75 -28.62 74.09
C SER A 408 15.17 -28.16 74.45
N LYS A 409 15.29 -27.38 75.52
CA LYS A 409 16.58 -27.12 76.16
C LYS A 409 17.06 -28.43 76.80
N ASP A 410 18.01 -29.12 76.17
CA ASP A 410 19.10 -29.79 76.88
C ASP A 410 20.19 -30.33 75.93
N VAL A 411 21.40 -29.82 76.18
CA VAL A 411 22.74 -30.45 76.10
C VAL A 411 23.32 -30.96 74.76
N LYS A 412 24.30 -30.16 74.30
CA LYS A 412 25.64 -30.44 73.71
C LYS A 412 25.83 -31.40 72.50
N ASN A 413 26.45 -30.80 71.48
CA ASN A 413 27.37 -31.36 70.49
C ASN A 413 26.91 -32.57 69.66
N LYS A 414 26.44 -32.26 68.44
CA LYS A 414 26.83 -32.96 67.20
C LYS A 414 26.53 -32.05 66.00
N GLN A 415 27.58 -31.59 65.32
CA GLN A 415 27.46 -31.09 63.95
C GLN A 415 26.93 -32.22 63.07
N LYS A 416 25.69 -32.09 62.59
CA LYS A 416 25.16 -32.83 61.44
C LYS A 416 24.39 -31.84 60.57
N ASN A 417 24.71 -31.83 59.28
CA ASN A 417 24.00 -31.13 58.22
C ASN A 417 22.50 -31.48 58.26
N ASN A 418 21.70 -30.66 58.93
CA ASN A 418 20.25 -30.71 58.84
C ASN A 418 19.79 -29.65 57.83
N LYS A 419 19.67 -30.04 56.55
CA LYS A 419 18.76 -29.32 55.65
C LYS A 419 17.35 -29.42 56.26
N LYS A 420 16.81 -28.31 56.77
CA LYS A 420 15.42 -28.22 57.26
C LYS A 420 14.49 -28.85 56.22
N LYS A 421 13.86 -29.98 56.55
CA LYS A 421 12.84 -30.59 55.68
C LYS A 421 11.65 -29.63 55.61
N ARG A 422 11.31 -29.17 54.40
CA ARG A 422 10.14 -28.34 54.12
C ARG A 422 8.85 -29.05 54.59
N SER A 423 7.86 -28.26 54.99
CA SER A 423 6.54 -28.77 55.36
C SER A 423 5.87 -29.47 54.18
N LYS A 424 4.90 -30.34 54.42
CA LYS A 424 4.18 -30.99 53.30
C LYS A 424 3.52 -29.95 52.38
N ALA A 425 3.06 -28.82 52.95
CA ALA A 425 2.42 -27.73 52.21
C ALA A 425 3.38 -26.93 51.31
N SER A 426 4.68 -26.81 51.67
CA SER A 426 5.64 -26.00 50.90
C SER A 426 6.53 -26.77 49.94
N ARG A 427 6.44 -28.11 49.91
CA ARG A 427 7.24 -28.97 49.03
C ARG A 427 6.90 -28.84 47.55
N HIS A 428 5.66 -28.51 47.23
CA HIS A 428 5.17 -28.40 45.85
C HIS A 428 5.10 -26.95 45.34
N LEU A 429 5.60 -25.98 46.12
CA LEU A 429 5.60 -24.58 45.72
C LEU A 429 6.71 -24.27 44.70
N PRO A 430 6.41 -23.47 43.66
CA PRO A 430 7.42 -22.96 42.75
C PRO A 430 8.49 -22.13 43.49
N GLN A 431 9.76 -22.27 43.09
CA GLN A 431 10.89 -21.62 43.76
C GLN A 431 10.74 -20.08 43.87
N ARG A 432 10.20 -19.42 42.85
CA ARG A 432 9.89 -17.97 42.87
C ARG A 432 8.96 -17.53 44.01
N ILE A 433 8.03 -18.39 44.44
CA ILE A 433 7.10 -18.09 45.55
C ILE A 433 7.81 -18.28 46.89
N LEU A 434 8.72 -19.25 46.95
CA LEU A 434 9.59 -19.43 48.11
C LEU A 434 10.55 -18.25 48.27
N ASP A 435 11.08 -17.74 47.15
CA ASP A 435 11.98 -16.59 47.13
C ASP A 435 11.23 -15.30 47.53
N SER A 436 9.98 -15.11 47.10
CA SER A 436 9.15 -13.98 47.53
C SER A 436 8.74 -14.06 49.01
N MET A 437 8.51 -15.26 49.54
CA MET A 437 8.31 -15.50 50.99
C MET A 437 9.57 -15.19 51.81
N GLN A 438 10.77 -15.44 51.27
CA GLN A 438 12.04 -15.12 51.95
C GLN A 438 12.31 -13.60 51.95
N GLN A 439 12.10 -12.93 50.82
CA GLN A 439 12.23 -11.46 50.74
C GLN A 439 11.27 -10.72 51.68
N LYS A 440 10.06 -11.25 51.93
CA LYS A 440 9.14 -10.69 52.95
C LYS A 440 9.65 -10.85 54.39
N LYS A 441 10.42 -11.89 54.70
CA LYS A 441 11.04 -12.09 56.03
C LYS A 441 12.24 -11.18 56.28
N GLU A 442 12.90 -10.71 55.23
CA GLU A 442 14.10 -9.86 55.31
C GLU A 442 13.81 -8.36 55.29
N LYS A 443 12.54 -7.91 55.19
CA LYS A 443 12.21 -6.49 55.37
C LYS A 443 12.54 -6.05 56.81
N PRO A 444 13.45 -5.07 57.02
CA PRO A 444 13.77 -4.59 58.36
C PRO A 444 12.56 -3.87 58.98
N LYS A 445 12.40 -4.00 60.31
CA LYS A 445 11.41 -3.24 61.08
C LYS A 445 11.64 -1.74 60.86
N PRO A 446 10.59 -0.91 60.73
CA PRO A 446 10.77 0.53 60.72
C PRO A 446 11.36 0.96 62.07
N LEU A 447 12.47 1.72 62.05
CA LEU A 447 12.94 2.42 63.24
C LEU A 447 11.96 3.57 63.55
N MET A 448 11.42 3.56 64.78
CA MET A 448 10.72 4.69 65.37
C MET A 448 11.72 5.76 65.81
N GLU A 449 11.37 7.00 65.47
CA GLU A 449 11.76 8.36 65.91
C GLU A 449 12.89 8.60 66.92
N ALA A 450 13.57 9.74 66.74
CA ALA A 450 13.63 10.75 67.78
C ALA A 450 13.64 12.16 67.17
N SER A 451 12.58 12.91 67.47
CA SER A 451 12.57 14.38 67.54
C SER A 451 13.46 14.86 68.69
N GLU A 452 14.22 15.94 68.49
CA GLU A 452 14.23 17.15 69.34
C GLU A 452 15.35 18.13 68.97
N ASN A 453 14.94 19.41 68.93
CA ASN A 453 15.66 20.70 68.89
C ASN A 453 16.48 21.11 67.67
#